data_AF-A0A957L4X8-F1
#
_entry.id   AF-A0A957L4X8-F1
#
_cell.length_a   1.000
_cell.length_b   1.000
_cell.length_c   1.000
_cell.angle_alpha   90.00
_cell.angle_beta   90.00
_cell.angle_gamma   90.00
#
_symmetry.space_group_name_H-M   'P 1'
#
loop_
_entity.id
_entity.type
_entity.pdbx_description
1 polymer ?
#
loop_
_entity_poly.entity_id
_entity_poly.type
_entity_poly.pdbx_seq_one_letter_code
_entity_poly.pdbx_strand_id
1 'polypeptide(L)' 'AAVLGLRVGLERDRPVIPTICSIIPSASFFERELSEMFGITVEGTPNPARLFLPDEWPAGVHPLRKDYEPAGQE' A
#
# COMPACT_ATOMS: atom_id res chain seq x y z
N ALA A 1 13.14 27.08 -6.18
CA ALA A 1 13.22 25.78 -5.48
C ALA A 1 13.10 24.67 -6.50
N ALA A 2 13.95 23.65 -6.45
CA ALA A 2 13.82 22.46 -7.30
C ALA A 2 13.02 21.40 -6.53
N VAL A 3 12.02 20.80 -7.18
CA VAL A 3 11.25 19.68 -6.64
C VAL A 3 11.73 18.40 -7.33
N LEU A 4 12.03 17.37 -6.55
CA LEU A 4 12.47 16.06 -7.04
C LEU A 4 11.41 15.02 -6.73
N GLY A 5 11.03 14.21 -7.72
CA GLY A 5 10.16 13.05 -7.56
C GLY A 5 10.94 11.76 -7.73
N LEU A 6 10.94 10.91 -6.70
CA LEU A 6 11.49 9.56 -6.77
C LEU A 6 10.37 8.58 -7.18
N ARG A 7 10.67 7.65 -8.09
CA ARG A 7 9.77 6.55 -8.46
C ARG A 7 10.54 5.24 -8.40
N VAL A 8 9.91 4.22 -7.83
CA VAL A 8 10.47 2.88 -7.71
C VAL A 8 9.54 1.91 -8.42
N GLY A 9 10.09 1.13 -9.35
CA GLY A 9 9.35 0.06 -10.02
C GLY A 9 9.31 -1.19 -9.15
N LEU A 10 8.16 -1.87 -9.10
CA LEU A 10 7.95 -3.09 -8.32
C LEU A 10 7.42 -4.21 -9.21
N GLU A 11 7.80 -5.44 -8.88
CA GLU A 11 7.23 -6.62 -9.50
C GLU A 11 5.79 -6.84 -9.03
N ARG A 12 4.92 -7.28 -9.94
CA ARG A 12 3.50 -7.49 -9.64
C ARG A 12 3.25 -8.67 -8.70
N ASP A 13 4.06 -9.73 -8.83
CA ASP A 13 3.90 -10.97 -8.07
C ASP A 13 4.39 -10.82 -6.63
N ARG A 14 5.51 -10.11 -6.45
CA ARG A 14 6.14 -9.88 -5.15
C ARG A 14 6.48 -8.39 -4.93
N PRO A 15 5.47 -7.51 -4.77
CA PRO A 15 5.71 -6.09 -4.56
C PRO A 15 6.15 -5.84 -3.12
N VAL A 16 7.46 -5.73 -2.91
CA VAL A 16 8.08 -5.49 -1.60
C VAL A 16 8.90 -4.20 -1.63
N ILE A 17 8.74 -3.35 -0.61
CA ILE A 17 9.52 -2.12 -0.44
C ILE A 17 9.98 -1.94 1.00
N PRO A 18 11.15 -1.31 1.22
CA PRO A 18 11.54 -0.88 2.56
C PRO A 18 10.72 0.32 3.02
N THR A 19 10.43 0.39 4.32
CA THR A 19 9.85 1.59 4.94
C THR A 19 10.78 2.81 4.82
N ILE A 20 10.19 3.98 4.66
CA ILE A 20 10.87 5.27 4.78
C ILE A 20 10.52 5.98 6.10
N CYS A 21 9.79 5.32 7.01
CA CYS A 21 9.42 5.87 8.32
C CYS A 21 10.64 6.30 9.16
N SER A 22 11.81 5.69 8.94
CA SER A 22 13.07 6.08 9.58
C SER A 22 13.54 7.48 9.19
N ILE A 23 13.14 7.96 8.01
CA ILE A 23 13.48 9.28 7.48
C ILE A 23 12.31 10.25 7.65
N ILE A 24 11.10 9.79 7.30
CA ILE A 24 9.85 10.57 7.34
C ILE A 24 8.82 9.79 8.15
N PRO A 25 8.69 10.04 9.47
CA PRO A 25 7.78 9.28 10.34
C PRO A 25 6.31 9.33 9.89
N SER A 26 5.88 10.44 9.29
CA SER A 26 4.53 10.60 8.74
C SER A 26 4.23 9.68 7.55
N ALA A 27 5.25 9.05 6.95
CA ALA A 27 5.07 8.09 5.87
C ALA A 27 4.29 6.83 6.31
N SER A 28 4.21 6.54 7.60
CA SER A 28 3.52 5.36 8.13
C SER A 28 2.08 5.23 7.64
N PHE A 29 1.33 6.33 7.54
CA PHE A 29 -0.05 6.30 7.04
C PHE A 29 -0.13 5.91 5.56
N PHE A 30 0.77 6.45 4.74
CA PHE A 30 0.85 6.15 3.31
C PHE A 30 1.33 4.72 3.06
N GLU A 31 2.30 4.24 3.84
CA GLU A 31 2.76 2.85 3.77
C GLU A 31 1.64 1.85 4.10
N ARG A 32 0.81 2.17 5.10
CA ARG A 32 -0.37 1.38 5.45
C ARG A 32 -1.41 1.40 4.34
N GLU A 33 -1.67 2.56 3.75
CA GLU A 33 -2.54 2.71 2.58
C GLU A 33 -2.07 1.84 1.40
N LEU A 34 -0.77 1.89 1.08
CA LEU A 34 -0.17 1.11 0.00
C LEU A 34 -0.31 -0.40 0.25
N SER A 35 -0.05 -0.84 1.48
CA SER A 35 -0.20 -2.24 1.85
C SER A 35 -1.65 -2.72 1.77
N GLU A 36 -2.59 -1.88 2.16
CA GLU A 36 -4.00 -2.23 2.23
C GLU A 36 -4.68 -2.18 0.84
N MET A 37 -4.47 -1.08 0.12
CA MET A 37 -5.16 -0.78 -1.14
C MET A 37 -4.52 -1.42 -2.36
N PHE A 38 -3.20 -1.62 -2.36
CA PHE A 38 -2.45 -2.18 -3.49
C PHE A 38 -1.79 -3.53 -3.17
N GLY A 39 -1.76 -3.95 -1.90
CA GLY A 39 -1.15 -5.22 -1.51
C GLY A 39 0.37 -5.19 -1.56
N ILE A 40 0.99 -4.04 -1.35
CA ILE A 40 2.45 -3.89 -1.33
C ILE A 40 2.96 -4.22 0.08
N THR A 41 3.92 -5.13 0.19
CA THR A 41 4.52 -5.46 1.48
C THR A 41 5.58 -4.41 1.83
N VAL A 42 5.39 -3.71 2.96
CA VAL A 42 6.36 -2.73 3.46
C VAL A 42 7.20 -3.33 4.58
N GLU A 43 8.49 -3.56 4.32
CA GLU A 43 9.43 -4.14 5.28
C GLU A 43 9.88 -3.11 6.30
N GLY A 44 9.84 -3.50 7.59
CA GLY A 44 10.27 -2.65 8.71
C GLY A 44 9.26 -1.59 9.15
N THR A 45 8.01 -1.65 8.66
CA THR A 45 6.97 -0.70 9.08
C THR A 45 6.65 -0.83 10.58
N PRO A 46 6.52 0.29 11.32
CA PRO A 46 6.24 0.24 12.76
C PRO A 46 4.82 -0.22 13.09
N ASN A 47 3.88 -0.15 12.14
CA ASN A 47 2.49 -0.56 12.34
C ASN A 47 1.87 -1.14 11.06
N PRO A 48 1.68 -2.48 10.99
CA PRO A 48 1.07 -3.14 9.83
C PRO A 48 -0.46 -3.21 9.88
N ALA A 49 -1.12 -2.56 10.85
CA ALA A 49 -2.57 -2.61 10.98
C ALA A 49 -3.28 -1.90 9.81
N ARG A 50 -4.41 -2.47 9.39
CA ARG A 50 -5.35 -1.84 8.43
C ARG A 50 -5.78 -0.44 8.92
N LEU A 51 -6.04 0.47 7.99
CA LEU A 51 -6.41 1.85 8.28
C LEU A 51 -7.78 2.22 7.69
N PHE A 52 -8.12 1.70 6.50
CA PHE A 52 -9.28 2.18 5.73
C PHE A 52 -10.36 1.13 5.51
N LEU A 53 -9.98 -0.11 5.23
CA LEU A 53 -10.89 -1.19 4.94
C LEU A 53 -11.43 -1.79 6.24
N PRO A 54 -12.71 -2.18 6.27
CA PRO A 54 -13.27 -2.86 7.42
C PRO A 54 -12.58 -4.19 7.68
N ASP A 55 -12.62 -4.66 8.91
CA ASP A 55 -12.03 -5.95 9.32
C ASP A 55 -12.63 -7.13 8.52
N GLU A 56 -13.90 -7.02 8.14
CA GLU A 56 -14.63 -8.00 7.31
C GLU A 56 -14.18 -8.02 5.83
N TRP A 57 -13.31 -7.11 5.41
CA TRP A 57 -12.83 -7.06 4.04
C TRP A 57 -11.98 -8.29 3.68
N PRO A 58 -12.25 -8.95 2.54
CA PRO A 58 -11.56 -10.18 2.16
C PRO A 58 -10.05 -9.98 2.06
N ALA A 59 -9.30 -10.89 2.68
CA ALA A 59 -7.84 -10.87 2.63
C ALA A 59 -7.35 -11.11 1.19
N GLY A 60 -6.32 -10.35 0.79
CA GLY A 60 -5.75 -10.42 -0.57
C GLY A 60 -6.55 -9.70 -1.66
N VAL A 61 -7.67 -9.05 -1.30
CA VAL A 61 -8.44 -8.21 -2.22
C VAL A 61 -8.04 -6.76 -2.04
N HIS A 62 -7.51 -6.16 -3.12
CA HIS A 62 -6.90 -4.84 -3.11
C HIS A 62 -7.65 -3.91 -4.08
N PRO A 63 -8.53 -3.02 -3.59
CA PRO A 63 -9.50 -2.32 -4.43
C PRO A 63 -8.89 -1.33 -5.43
N LEU A 64 -7.66 -0.84 -5.19
CA LEU A 64 -6.97 0.07 -6.11
C LEU A 64 -6.12 -0.67 -7.16
N ARG A 65 -6.09 -2.01 -7.16
CA ARG A 65 -5.50 -2.75 -8.28
C ARG A 65 -6.41 -2.64 -9.49
N LYS A 66 -5.81 -2.52 -10.68
CA LYS A 66 -6.55 -2.43 -11.94
C LYS A 66 -7.39 -3.68 -12.25
N ASP A 67 -6.99 -4.80 -11.71
CA ASP A 67 -7.67 -6.09 -11.87
C ASP A 67 -8.82 -6.28 -10.88
N TYR A 68 -9.08 -5.29 -10.00
CA TYR A 68 -10.18 -5.35 -9.07
C TYR A 68 -11.50 -5.05 -9.79
N GLU A 69 -12.39 -6.04 -9.83
CA GLU A 69 -13.76 -5.87 -10.26
C GLU A 69 -14.63 -5.63 -9.01
N PRO A 70 -15.26 -4.45 -8.87
CA PRO A 70 -16.18 -4.22 -7.75
C PRO A 70 -17.36 -5.18 -7.87
N ALA A 71 -17.68 -5.86 -6.77
CA ALA A 71 -18.84 -6.73 -6.70
C ALA A 71 -20.12 -5.88 -6.90
N GLY A 72 -20.65 -5.86 -8.12
CA GLY A 72 -21.91 -5.17 -8.43
C GLY A 72 -21.96 -4.33 -9.71
N GLN A 73 -21.09 -4.57 -10.70
CA GLN A 73 -21.28 -3.97 -12.03
C GLN A 73 -21.98 -4.97 -12.97
N GLU A 74 -23.32 -4.99 -12.88
CA GLU A 74 -24.23 -5.40 -13.95
C GLU A 74 -24.87 -4.15 -14.57
#